data_AF-A0A1Q3VCQ5-F1
#
_entry.id   AF-A0A1Q3VCQ5-F1
#
_cell.length_a   1.000
_cell.length_b   1.000
_cell.length_c   1.000
_cell.angle_alpha   90.00
_cell.angle_beta   90.00
_cell.angle_gamma   90.00
#
_symmetry.space_group_name_H-M   'P 1'
#
loop_
_entity.id
_entity.type
_entity.pdbx_description
1 polymer ?
#
loop_
_entity_poly.entity_id
_entity_poly.type
_entity_poly.pdbx_seq_one_letter_code
_entity_poly.pdbx_strand_id
1 'polypeptide(L)'
;MRKALTRGAALLAAPLAVALCAGASSPARAAVTDSQFPPKTVADLIAICSAGKDDPRMTASVNYCSGFVEGAVIVEMAHAKQRGGRALFCLPTPSPETDTELANFTNWANQDPKRLQQPAIDGMFVYLGTHYPCSPATAKKKK
;
A
#
# COMPACT_ATOMS: atom_id res chain seq x y z
N MET A 1 72.85 -47.29 22.89
CA MET A 1 71.60 -47.89 22.38
C MET A 1 70.50 -46.85 22.45
N ARG A 2 69.65 -46.82 21.41
CA ARG A 2 68.65 -45.79 21.08
C ARG A 2 67.52 -45.73 22.11
N LYS A 3 66.97 -44.55 22.38
CA LYS A 3 65.52 -44.31 22.48
C LYS A 3 65.20 -42.83 22.33
N ALA A 4 64.41 -42.54 21.30
CA ALA A 4 64.03 -41.22 20.84
C ALA A 4 62.88 -40.65 21.67
N LEU A 5 62.98 -39.35 22.00
CA LEU A 5 61.90 -38.50 22.45
C LEU A 5 60.87 -38.37 21.32
N THR A 6 59.61 -38.70 21.58
CA THR A 6 58.47 -38.32 20.73
C THR A 6 57.54 -37.43 21.55
N ARG A 7 57.46 -36.16 21.14
CA ARG A 7 56.49 -35.17 21.64
C ARG A 7 55.14 -35.48 20.98
N GLY A 8 54.13 -35.81 21.79
CA GLY A 8 52.74 -35.90 21.34
C GLY A 8 52.21 -34.50 21.03
N ALA A 9 51.79 -34.27 19.79
CA ALA A 9 51.15 -33.05 19.34
C ALA A 9 49.70 -32.98 19.85
N ALA A 10 49.29 -31.76 20.19
CA ALA A 10 48.05 -31.42 20.86
C ALA A 10 46.78 -31.75 20.05
N LEU A 11 45.78 -32.26 20.76
CA LEU A 11 44.39 -32.30 20.35
C LEU A 11 43.85 -30.86 20.25
N LEU A 12 43.52 -30.40 19.05
CA LEU A 12 42.71 -29.21 18.82
C LEU A 12 41.31 -29.65 18.42
N ALA A 13 40.38 -29.67 19.37
CA ALA A 13 38.96 -29.82 19.09
C ALA A 13 38.40 -28.45 18.67
N ALA A 14 38.00 -28.33 17.40
CA ALA A 14 37.35 -27.15 16.85
C ALA A 14 35.87 -27.10 17.29
N PRO A 15 35.33 -25.98 17.79
CA PRO A 15 33.91 -25.86 18.02
C PRO A 15 33.17 -25.61 16.68
N LEU A 16 32.13 -26.41 16.43
CA LEU A 16 31.14 -26.20 15.37
C LEU A 16 30.42 -24.86 15.61
N ALA A 17 30.72 -23.85 14.81
CA ALA A 17 29.92 -22.63 14.73
C ALA A 17 28.68 -22.91 13.85
N VAL A 18 27.55 -23.25 14.48
CA VAL A 18 26.24 -23.27 13.81
C VAL A 18 25.80 -21.82 13.61
N ALA A 19 26.05 -21.29 12.40
CA ALA A 19 25.52 -19.99 12.00
C ALA A 19 24.00 -20.11 11.77
N LEU A 20 23.20 -19.67 12.75
CA LEU A 20 21.76 -19.49 12.61
C LEU A 20 21.53 -18.32 11.64
N CYS A 21 21.33 -18.60 10.36
CA CYS A 21 20.80 -17.64 9.41
C CYS A 21 19.34 -17.36 9.80
N ALA A 22 19.12 -16.34 10.64
CA ALA A 22 17.81 -15.77 10.87
C ALA A 22 17.35 -15.09 9.57
N GLY A 23 16.70 -15.86 8.70
CA GLY A 23 16.05 -15.34 7.51
C GLY A 23 14.95 -14.38 7.94
N ALA A 24 15.13 -13.08 7.67
CA ALA A 24 14.08 -12.08 7.77
C ALA A 24 12.96 -12.47 6.79
N SER A 25 11.98 -13.21 7.29
CA SER A 25 10.77 -13.52 6.54
C SER A 25 9.94 -12.24 6.55
N SER A 26 10.07 -11.44 5.48
CA SER A 26 9.10 -10.39 5.19
C SER A 26 7.71 -11.04 5.20
N PRO A 27 6.72 -10.48 5.90
CA PRO A 27 5.39 -11.05 5.93
C PRO A 27 4.88 -11.14 4.48
N ALA A 28 4.68 -12.37 4.00
CA ALA A 28 4.07 -12.60 2.70
C ALA A 28 2.67 -11.97 2.74
N ARG A 29 2.43 -10.96 1.90
CA ARG A 29 1.07 -10.43 1.70
C ARG A 29 0.21 -11.54 1.12
N ALA A 30 -1.01 -11.69 1.64
CA ALA A 30 -1.97 -12.62 1.06
C ALA A 30 -2.24 -12.24 -0.40
N ALA A 31 -2.29 -13.24 -1.28
CA ALA A 31 -2.57 -13.02 -2.69
C ALA A 31 -3.98 -12.47 -2.88
N VAL A 32 -4.15 -11.60 -3.88
CA VAL A 32 -5.45 -11.05 -4.24
C VAL A 32 -6.36 -12.16 -4.76
N THR A 33 -7.62 -12.14 -4.33
CA THR A 33 -8.65 -13.12 -4.69
C THR A 33 -9.79 -12.46 -5.45
N ASP A 34 -10.54 -13.25 -6.22
CA ASP A 34 -11.69 -12.74 -7.00
C ASP A 34 -12.78 -12.11 -6.12
N SER A 35 -12.88 -12.54 -4.87
CA SER A 35 -13.87 -12.03 -3.90
C SER A 35 -13.70 -10.55 -3.52
N GLN A 36 -12.53 -9.99 -3.82
CA GLN A 36 -12.17 -8.61 -3.56
C GLN A 36 -12.57 -7.67 -4.71
N PHE A 37 -13.05 -8.20 -5.84
CA PHE A 37 -13.54 -7.41 -6.98
C PHE A 37 -15.07 -7.43 -7.05
N PRO A 38 -15.75 -6.27 -7.16
CA PRO A 38 -15.23 -4.93 -6.89
C PRO A 38 -14.86 -4.76 -5.40
N PRO A 39 -13.96 -3.81 -5.06
CA PRO A 39 -13.54 -3.61 -3.68
C PRO A 39 -14.74 -3.18 -2.83
N LYS A 40 -15.03 -3.95 -1.78
CA LYS A 40 -16.12 -3.64 -0.84
C LYS A 40 -15.62 -2.73 0.26
N THR A 41 -14.37 -2.95 0.68
CA THR A 41 -13.74 -2.22 1.77
C THR A 41 -12.48 -1.48 1.33
N VAL A 42 -12.02 -0.53 2.14
CA VAL A 42 -10.70 0.12 1.95
C VAL A 42 -9.58 -0.91 1.96
N ALA A 43 -9.66 -1.97 2.79
CA ALA A 43 -8.70 -3.06 2.78
C ALA A 43 -8.66 -3.79 1.43
N ASP A 44 -9.81 -4.06 0.82
CA ASP A 44 -9.88 -4.67 -0.52
C ASP A 44 -9.25 -3.75 -1.57
N LEU A 45 -9.58 -2.45 -1.53
CA LEU A 45 -9.04 -1.46 -2.45
C LEU A 45 -7.51 -1.39 -2.36
N ILE A 46 -6.95 -1.32 -1.15
CA ILE A 46 -5.50 -1.33 -0.94
C ILE A 46 -4.89 -2.63 -1.46
N ALA A 47 -5.48 -3.79 -1.13
CA ALA A 47 -4.96 -5.08 -1.58
C ALA A 47 -4.89 -5.18 -3.11
N ILE A 48 -5.93 -4.71 -3.80
CA ILE A 48 -5.98 -4.68 -5.27
C ILE A 48 -4.94 -3.69 -5.82
N CYS A 49 -4.86 -2.48 -5.28
CA CYS A 49 -3.95 -1.45 -5.77
C CYS A 49 -2.48 -1.74 -5.49
N SER A 50 -2.17 -2.51 -4.43
CA SER A 50 -0.82 -2.84 -4.01
C SER A 50 -0.44 -4.30 -4.28
N ALA A 51 -1.06 -4.94 -5.28
CA ALA A 51 -0.77 -6.33 -5.62
C ALA A 51 0.73 -6.53 -5.91
N GLY A 52 1.34 -7.52 -5.28
CA GLY A 52 2.78 -7.78 -5.43
C GLY A 52 3.12 -8.27 -6.84
N LYS A 53 4.37 -8.09 -7.26
CA LYS A 53 4.83 -8.54 -8.59
C LYS A 53 4.68 -10.05 -8.83
N ASP A 54 4.76 -10.83 -7.75
CA ASP A 54 4.62 -12.28 -7.77
C ASP A 54 3.15 -12.74 -7.56
N ASP A 55 2.22 -11.79 -7.40
CA ASP A 55 0.79 -12.11 -7.29
C ASP A 55 0.26 -12.61 -8.65
N PRO A 56 -0.38 -13.80 -8.74
CA PRO A 56 -0.92 -14.32 -9.98
C PRO A 56 -1.92 -13.38 -10.68
N ARG A 57 -2.54 -12.46 -9.93
CA ARG A 57 -3.51 -11.47 -10.43
C ARG A 57 -2.92 -10.07 -10.59
N MET A 58 -1.61 -9.86 -10.38
CA MET A 58 -1.01 -8.52 -10.36
C MET A 58 -1.50 -7.62 -11.50
N THR A 59 -1.36 -8.04 -12.75
CA THR A 59 -1.78 -7.25 -13.92
C THR A 59 -3.27 -6.89 -13.89
N ALA A 60 -4.15 -7.82 -13.50
CA ALA A 60 -5.58 -7.55 -13.41
C ALA A 60 -5.89 -6.56 -12.27
N SER A 61 -5.25 -6.76 -11.11
CA SER A 61 -5.45 -5.94 -9.92
C SER A 61 -5.02 -4.49 -10.13
N VAL A 62 -3.79 -4.25 -10.64
CA VAL A 62 -3.27 -2.89 -10.79
C VAL A 62 -4.04 -2.13 -11.89
N ASN A 63 -4.37 -2.78 -13.00
CA ASN A 63 -5.17 -2.15 -14.06
C ASN A 63 -6.60 -1.82 -13.60
N TYR A 64 -7.23 -2.73 -12.84
CA TYR A 64 -8.54 -2.47 -12.25
C TYR A 64 -8.48 -1.28 -11.28
N CYS A 65 -7.48 -1.24 -10.38
CA CYS A 65 -7.30 -0.14 -9.44
C CYS A 65 -7.19 1.20 -10.16
N SER A 66 -6.30 1.31 -11.15
CA SER A 66 -6.10 2.55 -11.91
C SER A 66 -7.40 3.07 -12.51
N GLY A 67 -8.15 2.20 -13.20
CA GLY A 67 -9.43 2.58 -13.80
C GLY A 67 -10.51 2.91 -12.76
N PHE A 68 -10.57 2.17 -11.65
CA PHE A 68 -11.55 2.38 -10.58
C PHE A 68 -11.34 3.73 -9.87
N VAL A 69 -10.10 4.04 -9.49
CA VAL A 69 -9.73 5.30 -8.82
C VAL A 69 -9.90 6.48 -9.76
N GLU A 70 -9.38 6.39 -10.98
CA GLU A 70 -9.49 7.47 -11.97
C GLU A 70 -10.96 7.75 -12.32
N GLY A 71 -11.75 6.69 -12.57
CA GLY A 71 -13.17 6.81 -12.86
C GLY A 71 -13.95 7.49 -11.73
N ALA A 72 -13.72 7.09 -10.48
CA ALA A 72 -14.34 7.70 -9.32
C ALA A 72 -13.98 9.20 -9.16
N VAL A 73 -12.70 9.54 -9.34
CA VAL A 73 -12.23 10.93 -9.28
C VAL A 73 -12.86 11.77 -10.39
N ILE A 74 -12.88 11.29 -11.63
CA ILE A 74 -13.43 12.03 -12.78
C ILE A 74 -14.92 12.30 -12.58
N VAL A 75 -15.69 11.30 -12.13
CA VAL A 75 -17.12 11.45 -11.86
C VAL A 75 -17.35 12.50 -10.78
N GLU A 76 -16.61 12.46 -9.67
CA GLU A 76 -16.79 13.43 -8.60
C GLU A 76 -16.36 14.85 -9.00
N MET A 77 -15.27 14.99 -9.77
CA MET A 77 -14.88 16.27 -10.34
C MET A 77 -15.93 16.83 -11.32
N ALA A 78 -16.62 15.97 -12.06
CA ALA A 78 -17.73 16.36 -12.94
C ALA A 78 -18.96 16.81 -12.13
N HIS A 79 -19.32 16.11 -11.05
CA HIS A 79 -20.38 16.51 -10.13
C HIS A 79 -20.09 17.86 -9.48
N ALA A 80 -18.86 18.09 -9.03
CA ALA A 80 -18.43 19.37 -8.46
C ALA A 80 -18.53 20.55 -9.44
N LYS A 81 -18.54 20.30 -10.76
CA LYS A 81 -18.69 21.32 -11.81
C LYS A 81 -20.15 21.68 -12.10
N GLN A 82 -21.11 20.86 -11.69
CA GLN A 82 -22.53 21.13 -11.89
C GLN A 82 -23.01 22.36 -11.11
N ARG A 83 -24.14 22.93 -11.53
CA ARG A 83 -24.75 24.09 -10.84
C ARG A 83 -25.13 23.69 -9.41
N GLY A 84 -24.56 24.38 -8.42
CA GLY A 84 -24.73 24.04 -7.00
C GLY A 84 -23.90 22.84 -6.52
N GLY A 85 -23.05 22.27 -7.37
CA GLY A 85 -22.12 21.22 -7.01
C GLY A 85 -21.06 21.72 -6.02
N ARG A 86 -20.71 20.87 -5.06
CA ARG A 86 -19.65 21.10 -4.07
C ARG A 86 -18.58 20.04 -4.24
N ALA A 87 -17.33 20.46 -4.41
CA ALA A 87 -16.20 19.53 -4.43
C ALA A 87 -15.99 18.88 -3.06
N LEU A 88 -15.83 17.55 -3.04
CA LEU A 88 -15.42 16.81 -1.85
C LEU A 88 -13.94 16.99 -1.51
N PHE A 89 -13.09 17.19 -2.53
CA PHE A 89 -11.64 17.39 -2.42
C PHE A 89 -11.12 18.26 -3.57
N CYS A 90 -9.91 18.82 -3.42
CA CYS A 90 -9.28 19.69 -4.41
C CYS A 90 -7.83 19.26 -4.65
N LEU A 91 -7.60 18.46 -5.71
CA LEU A 91 -6.26 17.99 -6.05
C LEU A 91 -5.30 19.16 -6.39
N PRO A 92 -4.02 19.05 -6.00
CA PRO A 92 -3.01 20.04 -6.38
C PRO A 92 -2.68 19.97 -7.87
N THR A 93 -2.02 21.02 -8.37
CA THR A 93 -1.45 21.07 -9.72
C THR A 93 0.08 21.25 -9.62
N PRO A 94 0.91 20.33 -10.13
CA PRO A 94 0.53 19.07 -10.80
C PRO A 94 -0.10 18.05 -9.84
N SER A 95 -0.81 17.06 -10.40
CA SER A 95 -1.39 15.96 -9.62
C SER A 95 -0.29 15.19 -8.86
N PRO A 96 -0.61 14.59 -7.70
CA PRO A 96 0.31 13.73 -6.98
C PRO A 96 0.75 12.53 -7.83
N GLU A 97 1.96 12.04 -7.58
CA GLU A 97 2.44 10.79 -8.14
C GLU A 97 1.62 9.61 -7.57
N THR A 98 1.13 8.72 -8.44
CA THR A 98 0.20 7.64 -8.08
C THR A 98 0.75 6.71 -6.99
N ASP A 99 2.01 6.28 -7.10
CA ASP A 99 2.61 5.35 -6.14
C ASP A 99 2.78 6.00 -4.76
N THR A 100 3.20 7.27 -4.74
CA THR A 100 3.28 8.07 -3.53
C THR A 100 1.89 8.25 -2.90
N GLU A 101 0.88 8.52 -3.70
CA GLU A 101 -0.50 8.70 -3.24
C GLU A 101 -1.10 7.41 -2.66
N LEU A 102 -0.85 6.27 -3.31
CA LEU A 102 -1.26 4.96 -2.79
C LEU A 102 -0.59 4.64 -1.45
N ALA A 103 0.70 4.98 -1.29
CA ALA A 103 1.41 4.81 -0.04
C ALA A 103 0.81 5.69 1.08
N ASN A 104 0.49 6.95 0.78
CA ASN A 104 -0.16 7.87 1.72
C ASN A 104 -1.55 7.39 2.13
N PHE A 105 -2.37 6.96 1.18
CA PHE A 105 -3.69 6.37 1.44
C PHE A 105 -3.60 5.13 2.32
N THR A 106 -2.67 4.22 2.01
CA THR A 106 -2.43 3.00 2.79
C THR A 106 -2.00 3.33 4.21
N ASN A 107 -1.10 4.29 4.38
CA ASN A 107 -0.66 4.75 5.70
C ASN A 107 -1.82 5.37 6.49
N TRP A 108 -2.61 6.26 5.87
CA TRP A 108 -3.80 6.83 6.49
C TRP A 108 -4.80 5.75 6.92
N ALA A 109 -5.05 4.73 6.09
CA ALA A 109 -5.98 3.67 6.42
C ALA A 109 -5.49 2.82 7.60
N ASN A 110 -4.19 2.50 7.64
CA ASN A 110 -3.59 1.69 8.70
C ASN A 110 -3.51 2.38 10.07
N GLN A 111 -3.69 3.70 10.14
CA GLN A 111 -3.74 4.44 11.43
C GLN A 111 -4.98 4.11 12.27
N ASP A 112 -6.04 3.58 11.68
CA ASP A 112 -7.25 3.19 12.39
C ASP A 112 -7.88 1.95 11.71
N PRO A 113 -7.93 0.79 12.38
CA PRO A 113 -8.54 -0.42 11.83
C PRO A 113 -10.00 -0.26 11.36
N LYS A 114 -10.73 0.75 11.86
CA LYS A 114 -12.08 1.06 11.38
C LYS A 114 -12.07 1.63 9.97
N ARG A 115 -11.02 2.36 9.56
CA ARG A 115 -10.87 2.90 8.18
C ARG A 115 -10.76 1.77 7.17
N LEU A 116 -10.00 0.72 7.51
CA LEU A 116 -9.87 -0.48 6.65
C LEU A 116 -11.21 -1.17 6.37
N GLN A 117 -12.17 -1.06 7.29
CA GLN A 117 -13.50 -1.66 7.16
C GLN A 117 -14.54 -0.72 6.51
N GLN A 118 -14.18 0.53 6.22
CA GLN A 118 -15.09 1.46 5.54
C GLN A 118 -15.37 0.99 4.12
N PRO A 119 -16.53 1.33 3.54
CA PRO A 119 -16.78 1.13 2.13
C PRO A 119 -15.66 1.74 1.28
N ALA A 120 -15.20 1.01 0.27
CA ALA A 120 -13.98 1.36 -0.47
C ALA A 120 -13.97 2.80 -1.00
N ILE A 121 -15.06 3.21 -1.69
CA ILE A 121 -15.20 4.55 -2.27
C ILE A 121 -15.36 5.61 -1.19
N ASP A 122 -16.16 5.34 -0.15
CA ASP A 122 -16.39 6.29 0.93
C ASP A 122 -15.08 6.61 1.66
N GLY A 123 -14.32 5.57 2.02
CA GLY A 123 -13.02 5.73 2.67
C GLY A 123 -12.01 6.47 1.78
N MET A 124 -11.99 6.18 0.47
CA MET A 124 -11.15 6.89 -0.49
C MET A 124 -11.49 8.40 -0.54
N PHE A 125 -12.77 8.77 -0.63
CA PHE A 125 -13.15 10.19 -0.66
C PHE A 125 -13.00 10.90 0.70
N VAL A 126 -13.20 10.20 1.82
CA VAL A 126 -12.87 10.73 3.14
C VAL A 126 -11.38 11.05 3.21
N TYR A 127 -10.52 10.11 2.80
CA TYR A 127 -9.09 10.33 2.72
C TYR A 127 -8.76 11.56 1.84
N LEU A 128 -9.22 11.59 0.58
CA LEU A 128 -8.94 12.68 -0.34
C LEU A 128 -9.45 14.04 0.20
N GLY A 129 -10.62 14.08 0.83
CA GLY A 129 -11.17 15.32 1.41
C GLY A 129 -10.37 15.81 2.62
N THR A 130 -9.80 14.89 3.41
CA THR A 130 -8.92 15.25 4.54
C THR A 130 -7.51 15.63 4.10
N HIS A 131 -6.98 14.97 3.06
CA HIS A 131 -5.62 15.17 2.58
C HIS A 131 -5.52 16.37 1.62
N TYR A 132 -6.58 16.62 0.85
CA TYR A 132 -6.68 17.70 -0.14
C TYR A 132 -7.93 18.58 0.10
N PRO A 133 -7.99 19.29 1.24
CA PRO A 133 -9.13 20.14 1.55
C PRO A 133 -9.25 21.30 0.56
N CYS A 134 -10.47 21.56 0.09
CA CYS A 134 -10.75 22.73 -0.75
C CYS A 134 -10.70 24.03 0.04
N SER A 135 -9.96 25.02 -0.45
CA SER A 135 -9.96 26.36 0.15
C SER A 135 -11.34 27.05 0.01
N PRO A 136 -11.80 27.81 1.02
CA PRO A 136 -13.01 28.63 0.92
C PRO A 136 -12.98 29.64 -0.25
N ALA A 137 -11.78 30.05 -0.70
CA ALA A 137 -11.61 30.98 -1.80
C ALA A 137 -11.98 30.39 -3.18
N THR A 138 -11.77 29.08 -3.38
CA THR A 138 -12.14 28.37 -4.61
C THR A 138 -13.65 28.14 -4.71
N ALA A 139 -14.36 28.11 -3.58
CA ALA A 139 -15.83 28.01 -3.54
C ALA A 139 -16.56 29.30 -3.98
N LYS A 140 -15.92 30.47 -3.87
CA LYS A 140 -16.52 31.78 -4.22
C LYS A 140 -16.44 32.16 -5.70
N LYS A 141 -15.59 31.52 -6.50
CA LYS A 141 -15.38 31.88 -7.93
C LYS A 141 -16.44 31.32 -8.90
N LYS A 142 -17.49 30.64 -8.42
CA LYS A 142 -18.60 30.10 -9.22
C LYS A 142 -19.94 30.80 -8.91
N LYS A 143 -19.95 32.14 -8.90
CA LYS A 143 -21.21 32.91 -8.96
C LYS A 143 -21.45 33.38 -10.38
#